data_AF-A0A530L6L5-F1
#
_entry.id   AF-A0A530L6L5-F1
#
_cell.length_a   1.000
_cell.length_b   1.000
_cell.length_c   1.000
_cell.angle_alpha   90.00
_cell.angle_beta   90.00
_cell.angle_gamma   90.00
#
_symmetry.space_group_name_H-M   'P 1'
#
loop_
_entity.id
_entity.type
_entity.pdbx_description
1 polymer ?
#
loop_
_entity_poly.entity_id
_entity_poly.type
_entity_poly.pdbx_seq_one_letter_code
_entity_poly.pdbx_strand_id
1 'polypeptide(L)' 'MSLDNRPVYTGGCQCGAVRFRVEGALGDASVCHCRMCQKASGNFYLP' A
#
# COMPACT_ATOMS: atom_id res chain seq x y z
N MET A 1 -1.77 -18.12 15.29
CA MET A 1 -0.57 -17.27 15.32
C MET A 1 0.54 -18.01 14.58
N SER A 2 1.08 -17.47 13.49
CA SER A 2 2.26 -18.07 12.84
C SER A 2 3.50 -17.77 13.69
N LEU A 3 4.37 -18.76 13.86
CA LEU A 3 5.60 -18.70 14.67
C LEU A 3 6.74 -17.93 13.97
N ASP A 4 6.53 -17.53 12.72
CA ASP A 4 7.45 -16.69 11.97
C ASP A 4 7.17 -15.23 12.32
N ASN A 5 8.12 -14.53 12.94
CA ASN A 5 8.03 -13.09 13.24
C ASN A 5 8.09 -12.21 11.96
N ARG A 6 7.58 -12.72 10.83
CA ARG A 6 7.49 -11.99 9.58
C ARG A 6 6.31 -11.02 9.67
N PRO A 7 6.54 -9.72 9.41
CA PRO A 7 5.45 -8.77 9.41
C PRO A 7 4.45 -9.12 8.32
N VAL A 8 3.17 -8.95 8.65
CA VAL A 8 2.04 -9.18 7.77
C VAL A 8 1.25 -7.90 7.67
N TYR A 9 0.99 -7.45 6.44
CA TYR A 9 0.22 -6.25 6.15
C TYR A 9 -1.03 -6.63 5.37
N THR A 10 -2.10 -5.88 5.58
CA THR A 10 -3.37 -6.06 4.87
C THR A 10 -3.83 -4.74 4.31
N GLY A 11 -4.46 -4.77 3.14
CA GLY A 11 -5.07 -3.60 2.53
C GLY A 11 -6.12 -3.97 1.49
N GLY A 12 -6.65 -2.97 0.82
CA GLY A 12 -7.65 -3.19 -0.22
C GLY A 12 -8.01 -1.91 -0.94
N CYS A 13 -8.72 -2.07 -2.06
CA CYS A 13 -9.31 -0.93 -2.76
C CYS A 13 -10.46 -0.34 -1.91
N GLN A 14 -10.66 0.97 -1.99
CA GLN A 14 -11.73 1.68 -1.26
C GLN A 14 -13.14 1.21 -1.65
N CYS A 15 -13.31 0.59 -2.82
CA CYS A 15 -14.59 -0.01 -3.21
C CYS A 15 -14.93 -1.30 -2.43
N GLY A 16 -13.98 -1.85 -1.66
CA GLY A 16 -14.15 -3.08 -0.87
C GLY A 16 -14.08 -4.37 -1.67
N ALA A 17 -14.23 -4.33 -3.00
CA ALA A 17 -14.22 -5.52 -3.85
C ALA A 17 -12.84 -6.20 -3.96
N VAL A 18 -11.75 -5.47 -3.70
CA VAL A 18 -10.37 -6.00 -3.80
C VAL A 18 -9.70 -5.92 -2.44
N ARG A 19 -9.15 -7.05 -1.97
CA ARG A 19 -8.43 -7.17 -0.71
C ARG A 19 -7.12 -7.91 -0.95
N PHE A 20 -6.05 -7.44 -0.31
CA PHE A 20 -4.72 -8.03 -0.45
C PHE A 20 -4.03 -8.22 0.89
N ARG A 21 -3.10 -9.17 0.91
CA ARG A 21 -2.22 -9.51 2.03
C ARG A 21 -0.78 -9.48 1.53
N VAL A 22 0.12 -8.89 2.31
CA VAL A 22 1.55 -8.85 2.03
C VAL A 22 2.29 -9.47 3.20
N GLU A 23 3.26 -10.32 2.91
CA GLU A 23 4.09 -11.01 3.90
C GLU A 23 5.56 -10.64 3.70
N GLY A 24 6.27 -10.37 4.79
CA GLY A 24 7.66 -9.94 4.75
C GLY A 24 7.82 -8.43 4.86
N ALA A 25 9.07 -7.97 4.95
CA ALA A 25 9.38 -6.57 5.16
C ALA A 25 9.01 -5.72 3.92
N LEU A 26 8.39 -4.57 4.15
CA LEU A 26 8.22 -3.55 3.12
C LEU A 26 9.53 -2.79 2.91
N GLY A 27 9.82 -2.44 1.65
CA GLY A 27 10.89 -1.50 1.33
C GLY A 27 10.46 -0.04 1.59
N ASP A 28 11.30 0.89 1.15
CA ASP A 28 11.02 2.32 1.32
C ASP A 28 9.82 2.78 0.49
N ALA A 29 8.99 3.62 1.10
CA ALA A 29 7.91 4.31 0.42
C ALA A 29 8.43 5.60 -0.24
N SER A 30 8.06 5.83 -1.49
CA SER A 30 8.42 7.05 -2.24
C SER A 30 7.20 7.68 -2.89
N VAL A 31 7.14 9.01 -2.91
CA VAL A 31 6.11 9.77 -3.63
C VAL A 31 6.58 10.10 -5.04
N CYS A 32 5.81 9.68 -6.04
CA CYS A 32 6.06 10.03 -7.44
C CYS A 32 5.19 11.23 -7.87
N HIS A 33 5.79 12.18 -8.57
CA HIS A 33 5.13 13.42 -9.01
C HIS A 33 4.67 13.41 -10.48
N CYS A 34 4.63 12.25 -11.14
CA CYS A 34 4.10 12.17 -12.50
C CYS A 34 2.57 12.39 -12.52
N ARG A 35 2.01 12.73 -13.68
CA ARG A 35 0.57 13.02 -13.82
C ARG A 35 -0.33 11.82 -13.47
N MET A 36 0.13 10.58 -13.70
CA MET A 36 -0.63 9.38 -13.34
C MET A 36 -0.75 9.24 -11.82
N CYS A 37 0.35 9.41 -11.09
CA CYS A 37 0.37 9.31 -9.63
C CYS A 37 -0.42 10.44 -8.96
N GLN A 38 -0.35 11.66 -9.50
CA GLN A 38 -1.18 12.78 -9.05
C GLN A 38 -2.68 12.50 -9.24
N LYS A 39 -3.07 11.92 -10.39
CA LYS A 39 -4.47 11.53 -10.65
C LYS A 39 -4.96 10.43 -9.71
N ALA A 40 -4.11 9.45 -9.41
CA ALA A 40 -4.45 8.35 -8.52
C ALA A 40 -4.59 8.79 -7.05
N SER A 41 -3.78 9.76 -6.61
CA SER A 41 -3.69 10.19 -5.21
C SER A 41 -4.57 11.40 -4.88
N GLY A 42 -4.91 12.23 -5.87
CA GLY A 42 -5.77 13.41 -5.71
C GLY A 42 -5.14 14.60 -5.00
N ASN A 43 -3.89 14.49 -4.51
CA ASN A 43 -3.15 15.57 -3.84
C ASN A 43 -1.63 15.38 -3.97
N PHE A 44 -0.85 16.40 -3.58
CA PHE A 44 0.61 16.37 -3.47
C PHE A 44 1.12 15.41 -2.37
N TYR A 45 0.30 15.14 -1.35
CA TYR A 45 0.60 14.21 -0.27
C TYR A 45 -0.20 12.91 -0.44
N LEU A 46 0.50 11.78 -0.40
CA LEU A 46 -0.10 10.45 -0.19
C LEU A 46 -0.16 10.18 1.32
N PRO A 47 -1.29 9.66 1.86
CA PRO A 47 -1.38 9.21 3.25
C PRO A 47 -0.52 7.98 3.53
#